data_AF-F7VHI8-F1
#
_entry.id   AF-F7VHI8-F1
#
_cell.length_a   1.000
_cell.length_b   1.000
_cell.length_c   1.000
_cell.angle_alpha   90.00
_cell.angle_beta   90.00
_cell.angle_gamma   90.00
#
_symmetry.space_group_name_H-M   'P 1'
#
loop_
_entity.id
_entity.type
_entity.pdbx_description
1 polymer ?
#
loop_
_entity_poly.entity_id
_entity_poly.type
_entity_poly.pdbx_seq_one_letter_code
_entity_poly.pdbx_strand_id
1 'polypeptide(L)'
;MRDHIQFYLGDQHYRLSDVAPETTVLDWLRETRHLTGTKEGCNEGDCGACTVLVVRLENNQLVWKAVNACIQFLWMLDGAQLFTVENLRSPDGSLHPVQQAMVDLHGSQCGFCTPGFVMSMVAYSKKAGATAKDADINDALAGNLCRCTGYAPIVKAMKQALQHTQDTFEHEQDQIRTRLTVLQNAEMAEIRTPAGTVTLPRTSDQLAASYKAAPDATLVAGATDVGLWVTKRLQSLPHVISVSGVHDLRKIDHRPEGLWIGAGVPYTEAQQDIATLFPDAGEVIHRIGSTQVRNAGTVCGNIGNGSPIGDGPPLFIAAGAILHLRHGETRRTLPLEKYFRAYGQQDRKKGEFIEGILIPYPAPALQYRAYKVSKRFDQDISAILGAFALTVTQTGLIADARIAFGGMAAIPKRASATEAALVGKIWDERALSAARDAIQTDFAPLSDMRGSEWYRRTVAANLLTRCFAETSGMTQQPETRLAGWKETAHG
;
A
#
# COMPACT_ATOMS: atom_id res chain seq x y z
N MET A 1 1.80 -16.88 27.02
CA MET A 1 2.45 -15.74 26.31
C MET A 1 3.86 -16.17 25.97
N ARG A 2 4.22 -16.03 24.70
CA ARG A 2 5.51 -16.48 24.15
C ARG A 2 6.56 -15.37 24.20
N ASP A 3 7.83 -15.71 24.35
CA ASP A 3 8.96 -14.78 24.49
C ASP A 3 9.89 -14.71 23.25
N HIS A 4 9.46 -15.29 22.14
CA HIS A 4 10.22 -15.37 20.90
C HIS A 4 9.31 -15.17 19.70
N ILE A 5 9.88 -14.85 18.54
CA ILE A 5 9.24 -15.04 17.24
C ILE A 5 9.59 -16.42 16.66
N GLN A 6 8.77 -16.94 15.75
CA GLN A 6 9.04 -18.18 15.03
C GLN A 6 8.62 -18.11 13.57
N PHE A 7 9.49 -18.57 12.68
CA PHE A 7 9.30 -18.54 11.23
C PHE A 7 10.26 -19.51 10.54
N TYR A 8 10.04 -19.78 9.26
CA TYR A 8 10.98 -20.55 8.43
C TYR A 8 11.76 -19.61 7.51
N LEU A 9 13.06 -19.87 7.28
CA LEU A 9 13.85 -19.29 6.18
C LEU A 9 14.31 -20.44 5.29
N GLY A 10 13.81 -20.46 4.05
CA GLY A 10 13.80 -21.68 3.25
C GLY A 10 13.11 -22.78 4.05
N ASP A 11 13.82 -23.87 4.31
CA ASP A 11 13.29 -25.01 5.08
C ASP A 11 13.71 -25.03 6.55
N GLN A 12 14.58 -24.11 6.96
CA GLN A 12 15.08 -24.06 8.31
C GLN A 12 14.14 -23.30 9.22
N HIS A 13 13.72 -23.92 10.32
CA HIS A 13 12.91 -23.30 11.38
C HIS A 13 13.77 -22.44 12.30
N TYR A 14 13.28 -21.23 12.62
CA TYR A 14 13.91 -20.29 13.54
C TYR A 14 12.99 -19.99 14.71
N ARG A 15 13.56 -19.96 15.92
CA ARG A 15 12.94 -19.44 17.14
C ARG A 15 13.89 -18.41 17.74
N LEU A 16 13.52 -17.13 17.70
CA LEU A 16 14.39 -16.03 18.09
C LEU A 16 13.78 -15.26 19.26
N SER A 17 14.44 -15.31 20.43
CA SER A 17 14.07 -14.56 21.64
C SER A 17 14.83 -13.24 21.80
N ASP A 18 15.90 -13.04 21.02
CA ASP A 18 16.72 -11.82 21.04
C ASP A 18 16.56 -11.08 19.72
N VAL A 19 15.45 -10.35 19.59
CA VAL A 19 15.11 -9.56 18.40
C VAL A 19 14.87 -8.13 18.82
N ALA A 20 15.74 -7.21 18.40
CA ALA A 20 15.51 -5.78 18.61
C ALA A 20 14.31 -5.30 17.75
N PRO A 21 13.50 -4.34 18.24
CA PRO A 21 12.35 -3.85 17.50
C PRO A 21 12.66 -3.30 16.11
N GLU A 22 13.88 -2.80 15.92
CA GLU A 22 14.37 -2.13 14.72
C GLU A 22 15.19 -3.03 13.79
N THR A 23 15.47 -4.29 14.15
CA THR A 23 16.19 -5.22 13.27
C THR A 23 15.40 -5.45 11.99
N THR A 24 15.94 -5.00 10.86
CA THR A 24 15.31 -5.24 9.55
C THR A 24 15.59 -6.67 9.08
N VAL A 25 14.71 -7.21 8.23
CA VAL A 25 14.92 -8.52 7.60
C VAL A 25 16.20 -8.48 6.75
N LEU A 26 16.46 -7.36 6.06
CA LEU A 26 17.65 -7.19 5.24
C LEU A 26 18.95 -7.29 6.06
N ASP A 27 19.05 -6.56 7.17
CA ASP A 27 20.25 -6.56 8.02
C ASP A 27 20.47 -7.93 8.63
N TRP A 28 19.41 -8.58 9.11
CA TRP A 28 19.51 -9.94 9.66
C TRP A 28 19.99 -10.95 8.60
N LEU A 29 19.43 -10.90 7.38
CA LEU A 29 19.84 -11.78 6.30
C LEU A 29 21.32 -11.60 5.93
N ARG A 30 21.79 -10.36 5.84
CA ARG A 30 23.13 -10.05 5.34
C ARG A 30 24.20 -10.14 6.42
N GLU A 31 23.96 -9.51 7.56
CA GLU A 31 24.96 -9.33 8.61
C GLU A 31 24.98 -10.51 9.59
N THR A 32 23.83 -11.13 9.86
CA THR A 32 23.74 -12.28 10.78
C THR A 32 23.76 -13.62 10.04
N ARG A 33 23.05 -13.71 8.92
CA ARG A 33 22.91 -14.98 8.16
C ARG A 33 23.87 -15.13 7.01
N HIS A 34 24.57 -14.06 6.63
CA HIS A 34 25.49 -14.02 5.48
C HIS A 34 24.85 -14.47 4.15
N LEU A 35 23.53 -14.34 4.04
CA LEU A 35 22.76 -14.52 2.81
C LEU A 35 22.74 -13.19 2.06
N THR A 36 23.80 -12.98 1.28
CA THR A 36 24.10 -11.68 0.67
C THR A 36 23.46 -11.47 -0.70
N GLY A 37 22.68 -12.42 -1.21
CA GLY A 37 21.94 -12.35 -2.47
C GLY A 37 20.92 -11.22 -2.47
N THR A 38 20.16 -11.05 -1.39
CA THR A 38 19.31 -9.87 -1.17
C THR A 38 20.16 -8.61 -0.96
N LYS A 39 19.86 -7.53 -1.68
CA LYS A 39 20.74 -6.34 -1.74
C LYS A 39 20.12 -5.12 -1.08
N GLU A 40 20.97 -4.28 -0.49
CA GLU A 40 20.63 -2.91 -0.11
C GLU A 40 20.89 -1.97 -1.30
N GLY A 41 19.85 -1.32 -1.83
CA GLY A 41 19.99 -0.33 -2.90
C GLY A 41 19.63 1.09 -2.45
N CYS A 42 18.43 1.27 -1.89
CA CYS A 42 17.93 2.57 -1.44
C CYS A 42 17.62 2.64 0.06
N ASN A 43 17.36 1.49 0.71
CA ASN A 43 16.95 1.38 2.11
C ASN A 43 15.68 2.17 2.50
N GLU A 44 14.72 2.29 1.57
CA GLU A 44 13.44 2.99 1.77
C GLU A 44 12.25 2.35 1.03
N GLY A 45 12.42 1.14 0.52
CA GLY A 45 11.36 0.41 -0.21
C GLY A 45 11.14 0.85 -1.66
N ASP A 46 11.92 1.80 -2.19
CA ASP A 46 11.70 2.35 -3.54
C ASP A 46 12.31 1.49 -4.66
N CYS A 47 13.55 1.02 -4.50
CA CYS A 47 14.29 0.38 -5.61
C CYS A 47 13.95 -1.11 -5.87
N GLY A 48 13.34 -1.81 -4.91
CA GLY A 48 13.05 -3.25 -5.02
C GLY A 48 14.24 -4.22 -4.99
N ALA A 49 15.50 -3.76 -4.91
CA ALA A 49 16.68 -4.65 -4.89
C ALA A 49 16.73 -5.62 -3.68
N CYS A 50 16.05 -5.24 -2.60
CA CYS A 50 15.91 -6.04 -1.37
C CYS A 50 14.67 -6.95 -1.36
N THR A 51 14.01 -7.16 -2.51
CA THR A 51 12.76 -7.93 -2.54
C THR A 51 13.01 -9.37 -2.09
N VAL A 52 12.16 -9.85 -1.19
CA VAL A 52 12.09 -11.23 -0.70
C VAL A 52 10.64 -11.73 -0.77
N LEU A 53 10.43 -13.04 -0.67
CA LEU A 53 9.09 -13.63 -0.62
C LEU A 53 8.74 -13.97 0.83
N VAL A 54 7.61 -13.45 1.29
CA VAL A 54 6.98 -13.86 2.55
C VAL A 54 5.73 -14.65 2.20
N VAL A 55 5.72 -15.92 2.61
CA VAL A 55 4.63 -16.86 2.38
C VAL A 55 3.91 -17.11 3.69
N ARG A 56 2.58 -17.00 3.65
CA ARG A 56 1.68 -17.25 4.78
C ARG A 56 0.58 -18.20 4.37
N LEU A 57 0.02 -18.90 5.36
CA LEU A 57 -1.14 -19.76 5.16
C LEU A 57 -2.38 -19.00 5.63
N GLU A 58 -3.26 -18.67 4.70
CA GLU A 58 -4.46 -17.85 4.91
C GLU A 58 -5.65 -18.60 4.32
N ASN A 59 -6.67 -18.90 5.12
CA ASN A 59 -7.83 -19.72 4.70
C ASN A 59 -7.41 -21.04 4.00
N ASN A 60 -6.39 -21.72 4.55
CA ASN A 60 -5.76 -22.93 3.99
C ASN A 60 -5.08 -22.76 2.61
N GLN A 61 -4.91 -21.53 2.12
CA GLN A 61 -4.22 -21.20 0.88
C GLN A 61 -2.86 -20.56 1.15
N LEU A 62 -1.87 -20.90 0.32
CA LEU A 62 -0.56 -20.28 0.35
C LEU A 62 -0.64 -18.91 -0.32
N VAL A 63 -0.37 -17.87 0.45
CA VAL A 63 -0.34 -16.48 -0.03
C VAL A 63 1.10 -16.04 -0.15
N TRP A 64 1.53 -15.79 -1.39
CA TRP A 64 2.89 -15.42 -1.76
C TRP A 64 2.99 -13.91 -1.93
N LYS A 65 3.76 -13.24 -1.07
CA LYS A 65 3.93 -11.79 -1.15
C LYS A 65 5.38 -11.41 -1.34
N ALA A 66 5.68 -10.72 -2.43
CA ALA A 66 6.92 -9.95 -2.55
C ALA A 66 6.86 -8.76 -1.61
N VAL A 67 7.92 -8.54 -0.83
CA VAL A 67 8.04 -7.46 0.16
C VAL A 67 9.45 -6.90 0.20
N ASN A 68 9.62 -5.66 0.67
CA ASN A 68 10.93 -5.03 0.77
C ASN A 68 11.60 -5.35 2.11
N ALA A 69 12.63 -6.20 2.10
CA ALA A 69 13.33 -6.63 3.32
C ALA A 69 13.96 -5.47 4.11
N CYS A 70 14.31 -4.36 3.44
CA CYS A 70 14.97 -3.21 4.06
C CYS A 70 14.08 -2.41 5.02
N ILE A 71 12.76 -2.43 4.83
CA ILE A 71 11.80 -1.67 5.65
C ILE A 71 10.82 -2.60 6.40
N GLN A 72 11.01 -3.91 6.26
CA GLN A 72 10.28 -4.91 7.02
C GLN A 72 11.12 -5.34 8.21
N PHE A 73 10.55 -5.31 9.41
CA PHE A 73 11.23 -5.74 10.62
C PHE A 73 11.19 -7.27 10.78
N LEU A 74 12.22 -7.83 11.40
CA LEU A 74 12.39 -9.27 11.57
C LEU A 74 11.22 -9.91 12.31
N TRP A 75 10.70 -9.25 13.33
CA TRP A 75 9.54 -9.73 14.10
C TRP A 75 8.25 -9.83 13.27
N MET A 76 8.16 -9.13 12.13
CA MET A 76 7.03 -9.24 11.20
C MET A 76 7.00 -10.58 10.45
N LEU A 77 8.06 -11.41 10.55
CA LEU A 77 8.10 -12.74 9.97
C LEU A 77 7.40 -13.80 10.83
N ASP A 78 6.99 -13.46 12.05
CA ASP A 78 6.34 -14.41 12.95
C ASP A 78 5.14 -15.09 12.26
N GLY A 79 5.14 -16.42 12.27
CA GLY A 79 4.12 -17.24 11.60
C GLY A 79 4.24 -17.32 10.07
N ALA A 80 5.38 -16.96 9.48
CA ALA A 80 5.59 -17.00 8.04
C ALA A 80 6.72 -17.95 7.63
N GLN A 81 6.85 -18.13 6.32
CA GLN A 81 8.00 -18.71 5.68
C GLN A 81 8.61 -17.69 4.71
N LEU A 82 9.89 -17.39 4.91
CA LEU A 82 10.69 -16.44 4.14
C LEU A 82 11.50 -17.19 3.09
N PHE A 83 11.46 -16.73 1.85
CA PHE A 83 12.37 -17.17 0.79
C PHE A 83 13.17 -15.99 0.22
N THR A 84 14.44 -16.26 -0.05
CA THR A 84 15.41 -15.36 -0.66
C THR A 84 15.84 -15.91 -2.02
N VAL A 85 16.65 -15.17 -2.77
CA VAL A 85 17.09 -15.59 -4.12
C VAL A 85 17.93 -16.88 -4.05
N GLU A 86 18.63 -17.11 -2.95
CA GLU A 86 19.41 -18.30 -2.66
C GLU A 86 18.55 -19.56 -2.53
N ASN A 87 17.28 -19.41 -2.13
CA ASN A 87 16.36 -20.53 -1.94
C ASN A 87 15.68 -21.00 -3.24
N LEU A 88 15.84 -20.28 -4.35
CA LEU A 88 15.18 -20.63 -5.60
C LEU A 88 15.86 -21.77 -6.37
N ARG A 89 17.16 -21.98 -6.12
CA ARG A 89 17.93 -23.01 -6.82
C ARG A 89 17.52 -24.38 -6.28
N SER A 90 17.22 -25.30 -7.19
CA SER A 90 16.87 -26.68 -6.83
C SER A 90 18.04 -27.41 -6.17
N PRO A 91 17.79 -28.48 -5.38
CA PRO A 91 18.84 -29.28 -4.75
C PRO A 91 19.84 -29.90 -5.73
N ASP A 92 19.41 -30.20 -6.96
CA ASP A 92 20.26 -30.72 -8.04
C ASP A 92 21.15 -29.65 -8.71
N GLY A 93 21.01 -28.39 -8.27
CA GLY A 93 21.74 -27.25 -8.77
C GLY A 93 21.12 -26.60 -10.01
N SER A 94 19.96 -27.04 -10.49
CA SER A 94 19.23 -26.35 -11.55
C SER A 94 18.70 -24.99 -11.10
N LEU A 95 18.70 -24.02 -12.03
CA LEU A 95 18.14 -22.69 -11.78
C LEU A 95 16.61 -22.75 -11.85
N HIS A 96 15.96 -21.91 -11.03
CA HIS A 96 14.53 -21.67 -11.14
C HIS A 96 14.17 -21.14 -12.55
N PRO A 97 13.01 -21.48 -13.14
CA PRO A 97 12.63 -21.00 -14.48
C PRO A 97 12.76 -19.48 -14.67
N VAL A 98 12.38 -18.70 -13.65
CA VAL A 98 12.60 -17.24 -13.61
C VAL A 98 14.08 -16.86 -13.69
N GLN A 99 14.95 -17.52 -12.93
CA GLN A 99 16.40 -17.26 -12.96
C GLN A 99 16.99 -17.62 -14.33
N GLN A 100 16.59 -18.77 -14.88
CA GLN A 100 17.04 -19.22 -16.19
C GLN A 100 16.61 -18.25 -17.30
N ALA A 101 15.35 -17.82 -17.31
CA ALA A 101 14.85 -16.85 -18.29
C ALA A 101 15.59 -15.50 -18.23
N MET A 102 16.01 -15.05 -17.04
CA MET A 102 16.83 -13.84 -16.89
C MET A 102 18.22 -14.00 -17.53
N VAL A 103 18.79 -15.21 -17.51
CA VAL A 103 20.06 -15.54 -18.19
C VAL A 103 19.84 -15.58 -19.70
N ASP A 104 18.87 -16.37 -20.15
CA ASP A 104 18.61 -16.65 -21.57
C ASP A 104 18.28 -15.39 -22.37
N LEU A 105 17.52 -14.48 -21.76
CA LEU A 105 17.01 -13.28 -22.42
C LEU A 105 17.78 -12.02 -22.06
N HIS A 106 18.98 -12.16 -21.49
CA HIS A 106 19.87 -11.05 -21.14
C HIS A 106 19.19 -10.02 -20.21
N GLY A 107 18.34 -10.50 -19.30
CA GLY A 107 17.64 -9.70 -18.30
C GLY A 107 18.54 -9.13 -17.21
N SER A 108 19.84 -9.48 -17.22
CA SER A 108 20.83 -9.05 -16.23
C SER A 108 22.09 -8.51 -16.92
N GLN A 109 22.57 -7.34 -16.46
CA GLN A 109 23.88 -6.77 -16.85
C GLN A 109 24.79 -6.67 -15.62
N CYS A 110 24.70 -5.57 -14.84
CA CYS A 110 25.50 -5.42 -13.62
C CYS A 110 25.14 -6.42 -12.51
N GLY A 111 23.97 -7.06 -12.59
CA GLY A 111 23.52 -8.08 -11.65
C GLY A 111 22.93 -7.56 -10.33
N PHE A 112 23.11 -6.29 -9.98
CA PHE A 112 22.76 -5.80 -8.63
C PHE A 112 21.24 -5.81 -8.35
N CYS A 113 20.42 -5.40 -9.32
CA CYS A 113 18.95 -5.42 -9.17
C CYS A 113 18.34 -6.81 -9.43
N THR A 114 19.11 -7.73 -10.04
CA THR A 114 18.61 -9.01 -10.55
C THR A 114 17.93 -9.87 -9.48
N PRO A 115 18.49 -10.03 -8.25
CA PRO A 115 17.80 -10.74 -7.17
C PRO A 115 16.41 -10.18 -6.88
N GLY A 116 16.27 -8.86 -6.77
CA GLY A 116 15.00 -8.22 -6.49
C GLY A 116 13.95 -8.45 -7.59
N PHE A 117 14.35 -8.35 -8.86
CA PHE A 117 13.46 -8.67 -9.99
C PHE A 117 13.03 -10.14 -9.97
N VAL A 118 13.98 -11.05 -9.78
CA VAL A 118 13.71 -12.48 -9.72
C VAL A 118 12.67 -12.80 -8.64
N MET A 119 12.80 -12.26 -7.42
CA MET A 119 11.81 -12.50 -6.37
C MET A 119 10.43 -11.93 -6.71
N SER A 120 10.35 -10.73 -7.30
CA SER A 120 9.08 -10.14 -7.76
C SER A 120 8.43 -10.98 -8.87
N MET A 121 9.22 -11.50 -9.81
CA MET A 121 8.76 -12.36 -10.90
C MET A 121 8.22 -13.69 -10.38
N VAL A 122 8.87 -14.29 -9.38
CA VAL A 122 8.33 -15.50 -8.71
C VAL A 122 7.03 -15.18 -7.97
N ALA A 123 6.93 -14.07 -7.24
CA ALA A 123 5.65 -13.69 -6.62
C ALA A 123 4.53 -13.53 -7.66
N TYR A 124 4.86 -12.91 -8.80
CA TYR A 124 3.89 -12.70 -9.88
C TYR A 124 3.48 -14.02 -10.54
N SER A 125 4.39 -14.98 -10.76
CA SER A 125 4.03 -16.29 -11.32
C SER A 125 3.09 -17.10 -10.41
N LYS A 126 3.15 -16.89 -9.09
CA LYS A 126 2.24 -17.51 -8.11
C LYS A 126 0.90 -16.79 -7.95
N LYS A 127 0.73 -15.60 -8.56
CA LYS A 127 -0.52 -14.85 -8.49
C LYS A 127 -1.60 -15.55 -9.33
N ALA A 128 -2.76 -15.81 -8.74
CA ALA A 128 -3.91 -16.30 -9.48
C ALA A 128 -4.27 -15.34 -10.63
N GLY A 129 -4.39 -15.87 -11.85
CA GLY A 129 -4.69 -15.08 -13.04
C GLY A 129 -3.52 -14.23 -13.55
N ALA A 130 -2.26 -14.53 -13.17
CA ALA A 130 -1.10 -13.91 -13.79
C ALA A 130 -1.12 -14.09 -15.31
N THR A 131 -0.92 -13.01 -16.06
CA THR A 131 -0.93 -13.02 -17.52
C THR A 131 0.41 -12.59 -18.10
N ALA A 132 0.66 -12.99 -19.35
CA ALA A 132 1.84 -12.58 -20.12
C ALA A 132 1.68 -11.21 -20.82
N LYS A 133 0.65 -10.42 -20.47
CA LYS A 133 0.47 -9.06 -21.01
C LYS A 133 1.51 -8.11 -20.44
N ASP A 134 1.99 -7.19 -21.27
CA ASP A 134 3.02 -6.22 -20.87
C ASP A 134 2.54 -5.34 -19.73
N ALA A 135 1.29 -4.87 -19.77
CA ALA A 135 0.70 -4.05 -18.70
C ALA A 135 0.76 -4.77 -17.34
N ASP A 136 0.27 -6.01 -17.26
CA ASP A 136 0.24 -6.76 -16.00
C ASP A 136 1.65 -7.08 -15.47
N ILE A 137 2.59 -7.42 -16.37
CA ILE A 137 4.00 -7.63 -16.00
C ILE A 137 4.64 -6.32 -15.52
N ASN A 138 4.41 -5.22 -16.22
CA ASN A 138 4.94 -3.91 -15.85
C ASN A 138 4.41 -3.49 -14.48
N ASP A 139 3.13 -3.69 -14.20
CA ASP A 139 2.53 -3.37 -12.89
C ASP A 139 3.13 -4.22 -11.77
N ALA A 140 3.35 -5.52 -12.03
CA ALA A 140 3.96 -6.43 -11.06
C ALA A 140 5.43 -6.06 -10.76
N LEU A 141 6.16 -5.60 -11.77
CA LEU A 141 7.58 -5.26 -11.69
C LEU A 141 7.86 -3.76 -11.50
N ALA A 142 6.82 -2.91 -11.47
CA ALA A 142 6.93 -1.48 -11.27
C ALA A 142 7.70 -1.13 -10.00
N GLY A 143 7.73 -2.06 -9.03
CA GLY A 143 8.46 -1.98 -7.77
C GLY A 143 9.98 -2.12 -7.82
N ASN A 144 10.55 -2.39 -9.00
CA ASN A 144 11.94 -2.79 -9.16
C ASN A 144 12.65 -1.86 -10.16
N LEU A 145 13.73 -1.22 -9.72
CA LEU A 145 14.48 -0.28 -10.55
C LEU A 145 15.72 -0.95 -11.16
N CYS A 146 15.90 -0.78 -12.47
CA CYS A 146 17.11 -1.17 -13.19
C CYS A 146 17.70 0.03 -13.91
N ARG A 147 19.02 0.24 -13.75
CA ARG A 147 19.73 1.33 -14.43
C ARG A 147 20.43 0.91 -15.72
N CYS A 148 20.51 -0.38 -16.01
CA CYS A 148 21.37 -0.93 -17.07
C CYS A 148 20.58 -1.49 -18.26
N THR A 149 19.52 -2.25 -18.02
CA THR A 149 18.90 -3.11 -19.06
C THR A 149 17.87 -2.41 -19.94
N GLY A 150 17.33 -1.26 -19.51
CA GLY A 150 16.19 -0.65 -20.17
C GLY A 150 14.89 -1.45 -20.06
N TYR A 151 14.80 -2.39 -19.12
CA TYR A 151 13.61 -3.20 -18.74
C TYR A 151 13.08 -4.19 -19.79
N ALA A 152 13.13 -3.88 -21.09
CA ALA A 152 12.63 -4.74 -22.16
C ALA A 152 13.06 -6.22 -22.08
N PRO A 153 14.35 -6.57 -21.85
CA PRO A 153 14.75 -7.97 -21.71
C PRO A 153 14.18 -8.64 -20.45
N ILE A 154 13.94 -7.89 -19.37
CA ILE A 154 13.34 -8.41 -18.13
C ILE A 154 11.86 -8.77 -18.35
N VAL A 155 11.12 -7.92 -19.07
CA VAL A 155 9.72 -8.21 -19.44
C VAL A 155 9.64 -9.46 -20.31
N LYS A 156 10.55 -9.61 -21.28
CA LYS A 156 10.65 -10.85 -22.09
C LYS A 156 10.96 -12.07 -21.22
N ALA A 157 11.88 -11.94 -20.26
CA ALA A 157 12.20 -13.00 -19.31
C ALA A 157 10.97 -13.43 -18.49
N MET A 158 10.14 -12.48 -18.05
CA MET A 158 8.91 -12.81 -17.34
C MET A 158 7.92 -13.59 -18.22
N LYS A 159 7.76 -13.18 -19.49
CA LYS A 159 6.91 -13.90 -20.45
C LYS A 159 7.38 -15.33 -20.67
N GLN A 160 8.69 -15.55 -20.83
CA GLN A 160 9.27 -16.89 -20.96
C GLN A 160 9.03 -17.70 -19.67
N ALA A 161 9.28 -17.11 -18.50
CA ALA A 161 9.08 -17.79 -17.22
C ALA A 161 7.63 -18.24 -17.01
N LEU A 162 6.63 -17.45 -17.42
CA LEU A 162 5.21 -17.82 -17.33
C LEU A 162 4.81 -19.01 -18.21
N GLN A 163 5.62 -19.39 -19.20
CA GLN A 163 5.37 -20.61 -20.00
C GLN A 163 5.71 -21.88 -19.20
N HIS A 164 6.48 -21.76 -18.12
CA HIS A 164 6.81 -22.87 -17.23
C HIS A 164 5.88 -22.87 -16.02
N THR A 165 4.95 -23.83 -15.99
CA THR A 165 3.96 -23.97 -14.91
C THR A 165 4.43 -24.89 -13.78
N GLN A 166 5.64 -25.43 -13.88
CA GLN A 166 6.23 -26.36 -12.92
C GLN A 166 7.57 -25.78 -12.47
N ASP A 167 7.64 -25.30 -11.24
CA ASP A 167 8.87 -25.00 -10.53
C ASP A 167 8.97 -25.80 -9.22
N THR A 168 10.07 -25.62 -8.49
CA THR A 168 10.35 -26.37 -7.26
C THR A 168 9.26 -26.14 -6.21
N PHE A 169 8.69 -24.93 -6.13
CA PHE A 169 7.64 -24.63 -5.17
C PHE A 169 6.29 -25.27 -5.51
N GLU A 170 6.00 -25.59 -6.78
CA GLU A 170 4.82 -26.42 -7.12
C GLU A 170 4.89 -27.79 -6.43
N HIS A 171 6.07 -28.40 -6.39
CA HIS A 171 6.28 -29.72 -5.79
C HIS A 171 6.29 -29.67 -4.26
N GLU A 172 6.60 -28.51 -3.68
CA GLU A 172 6.76 -28.34 -2.23
C GLU A 172 5.53 -27.75 -1.52
N GLN A 173 4.43 -27.45 -2.24
CA GLN A 173 3.27 -26.75 -1.66
C GLN A 173 2.72 -27.44 -0.41
N ASP A 174 2.63 -28.78 -0.40
CA ASP A 174 2.11 -29.52 0.76
C ASP A 174 3.05 -29.46 1.97
N GLN A 175 4.37 -29.42 1.73
CA GLN A 175 5.38 -29.29 2.79
C GLN A 175 5.41 -27.86 3.33
N ILE A 176 5.29 -26.85 2.47
CA ILE A 176 5.12 -25.45 2.86
C ILE A 176 3.85 -25.31 3.71
N ARG A 177 2.72 -25.87 3.25
CA ARG A 177 1.45 -25.86 4.00
C ARG A 177 1.63 -26.51 5.37
N THR A 178 2.23 -27.69 5.44
CA THR A 178 2.48 -28.40 6.70
C THR A 178 3.29 -27.56 7.68
N ARG A 179 4.40 -26.95 7.21
CA ARG A 179 5.23 -26.07 8.03
C ARG A 179 4.46 -24.86 8.55
N LEU A 180 3.69 -24.20 7.69
CA LEU A 180 2.93 -23.02 8.09
C LEU A 180 1.77 -23.37 9.02
N THR A 181 1.10 -24.52 8.85
CA THR A 181 0.08 -25.01 9.78
C THR A 181 0.63 -25.18 11.20
N VAL A 182 1.87 -25.65 11.35
CA VAL A 182 2.53 -25.76 12.66
C VAL A 182 2.66 -24.38 13.34
N LEU A 183 2.76 -23.31 12.57
CA LEU A 183 2.86 -21.95 13.09
C LEU A 183 1.49 -21.27 13.33
N GLN A 184 0.37 -21.84 12.88
CA GLN A 184 -0.95 -21.17 12.84
C GLN A 184 -1.65 -20.98 14.19
N ASN A 185 -1.15 -21.53 15.30
CA ASN A 185 -1.79 -21.43 16.62
C ASN A 185 -0.92 -20.71 17.67
N ALA A 186 -0.06 -19.80 17.23
CA ALA A 186 0.84 -19.11 18.15
C ALA A 186 0.07 -18.11 19.04
N GLU A 187 0.17 -18.32 20.36
CA GLU A 187 -0.25 -17.35 21.36
C GLU A 187 0.36 -15.96 21.12
N MET A 188 -0.24 -14.95 21.73
CA MET A 188 0.38 -13.63 21.87
C MET A 188 1.84 -13.77 22.33
N ALA A 189 2.72 -13.02 21.68
CA ALA A 189 4.14 -12.98 22.04
C ALA A 189 4.54 -11.59 22.55
N GLU A 190 5.51 -11.57 23.46
CA GLU A 190 6.18 -10.37 23.92
C GLU A 190 7.67 -10.66 24.06
N ILE A 191 8.47 -10.04 23.19
CA ILE A 191 9.91 -10.19 23.15
C ILE A 191 10.52 -8.97 23.84
N ARG A 192 11.32 -9.20 24.89
CA ARG A 192 11.97 -8.14 25.67
C ARG A 192 13.48 -8.30 25.56
N THR A 193 14.14 -7.30 25.01
CA THR A 193 15.61 -7.24 24.91
C THR A 193 16.10 -5.92 25.53
N PRO A 194 17.42 -5.77 25.78
CA PRO A 194 17.98 -4.49 26.20
C PRO A 194 17.72 -3.34 25.21
N ALA A 195 17.51 -3.65 23.91
CA ALA A 195 17.25 -2.66 22.87
C ALA A 195 15.79 -2.19 22.82
N GLY A 196 14.85 -2.99 23.36
CA GLY A 196 13.44 -2.61 23.42
C GLY A 196 12.49 -3.81 23.51
N THR A 197 11.20 -3.53 23.41
CA THR A 197 10.12 -4.52 23.51
C THR A 197 9.32 -4.63 22.22
N VAL A 198 8.96 -5.84 21.82
CA VAL A 198 8.02 -6.11 20.72
C VAL A 198 6.85 -6.92 21.25
N THR A 199 5.63 -6.39 21.14
CA THR A 199 4.39 -7.08 21.51
C THR A 199 3.61 -7.48 20.26
N LEU A 200 3.27 -8.76 20.15
CA LEU A 200 2.56 -9.36 19.01
C LEU A 200 1.19 -9.87 19.47
N PRO A 201 0.18 -8.99 19.62
CA PRO A 201 -1.18 -9.41 19.94
C PRO A 201 -1.80 -10.21 18.77
N ARG A 202 -2.75 -11.08 19.09
CA ARG A 202 -3.51 -11.89 18.12
C ARG A 202 -4.93 -11.41 17.92
N THR A 203 -5.52 -10.74 18.90
CA THR A 203 -6.91 -10.23 18.84
C THR A 203 -6.93 -8.73 19.09
N SER A 204 -7.99 -8.05 18.62
CA SER A 204 -8.17 -6.62 18.85
C SER A 204 -8.31 -6.29 20.33
N ASP A 205 -8.83 -7.22 21.14
CA ASP A 205 -8.90 -7.10 22.61
C ASP A 205 -7.50 -7.13 23.24
N GLN A 206 -6.65 -8.06 22.79
CA GLN A 206 -5.25 -8.12 23.25
C GLN A 206 -4.48 -6.87 22.83
N LEU A 207 -4.69 -6.37 21.60
CA LEU A 207 -4.12 -5.11 21.14
C LEU A 207 -4.58 -3.94 22.02
N ALA A 208 -5.88 -3.83 22.29
CA ALA A 208 -6.45 -2.78 23.12
C ALA A 208 -5.89 -2.80 24.55
N ALA A 209 -5.80 -3.98 25.16
CA ALA A 209 -5.22 -4.15 26.49
C ALA A 209 -3.72 -3.78 26.51
N SER A 210 -2.95 -4.27 25.54
CA SER A 210 -1.51 -4.01 25.43
C SER A 210 -1.23 -2.52 25.24
N TYR A 211 -1.98 -1.85 24.36
CA TYR A 211 -1.76 -0.45 24.08
C TYR A 211 -2.26 0.47 25.20
N LYS A 212 -3.31 0.06 25.94
CA LYS A 212 -3.71 0.76 27.17
C LYS A 212 -2.63 0.67 28.26
N ALA A 213 -1.94 -0.47 28.35
CA ALA A 213 -0.84 -0.67 29.30
C ALA A 213 0.44 0.08 28.88
N ALA A 214 0.68 0.24 27.59
CA ALA A 214 1.83 0.96 27.03
C ALA A 214 1.39 2.03 26.01
N PRO A 215 0.79 3.14 26.46
CA PRO A 215 0.15 4.14 25.58
C PRO A 215 1.15 4.95 24.73
N ASP A 216 2.43 4.90 25.03
CA ASP A 216 3.50 5.53 24.26
C ASP A 216 4.19 4.55 23.28
N ALA A 217 3.74 3.29 23.21
CA ALA A 217 4.28 2.32 22.26
C ALA A 217 3.95 2.68 20.81
N THR A 218 4.88 2.41 19.91
CA THR A 218 4.68 2.64 18.48
C THR A 218 3.84 1.50 17.90
N LEU A 219 2.64 1.83 17.40
CA LEU A 219 1.84 0.87 16.63
C LEU A 219 2.43 0.68 15.23
N VAL A 220 2.67 -0.57 14.84
CA VAL A 220 3.23 -0.89 13.52
C VAL A 220 2.36 -1.94 12.83
N ALA A 221 1.82 -1.59 11.67
CA ALA A 221 1.18 -2.52 10.74
C ALA A 221 2.21 -2.99 9.68
N GLY A 222 2.17 -2.42 8.49
CA GLY A 222 3.06 -2.79 7.37
C GLY A 222 4.49 -2.26 7.44
N ALA A 223 4.83 -1.43 8.43
CA ALA A 223 6.13 -0.76 8.57
C ALA A 223 6.59 0.12 7.38
N THR A 224 5.78 0.32 6.34
CA THR A 224 6.18 1.08 5.14
C THR A 224 6.37 2.58 5.34
N ASP A 225 6.05 3.09 6.53
CA ASP A 225 6.37 4.45 6.99
C ASP A 225 7.34 4.40 8.19
N VAL A 226 6.98 3.65 9.23
CA VAL A 226 7.81 3.48 10.45
C VAL A 226 9.20 2.90 10.15
N GLY A 227 9.33 2.03 9.14
CA GLY A 227 10.62 1.53 8.68
C GLY A 227 11.56 2.65 8.27
N LEU A 228 11.05 3.73 7.66
CA LEU A 228 11.86 4.91 7.29
C LEU A 228 12.29 5.73 8.50
N TRP A 229 11.57 5.65 9.61
CA TRP A 229 12.00 6.30 10.85
C TRP A 229 13.30 5.66 11.35
N VAL A 230 13.42 4.35 11.21
CA VAL A 230 14.65 3.61 11.52
C VAL A 230 15.70 3.84 10.43
N THR A 231 15.41 3.47 9.17
CA THR A 231 16.44 3.38 8.12
C THR A 231 16.90 4.74 7.59
N LYS A 232 16.06 5.77 7.65
CA LYS A 232 16.37 7.12 7.15
C LYS A 232 16.52 8.16 8.24
N ARG A 233 15.79 8.03 9.35
CA ARG A 233 15.86 8.99 10.46
C ARG A 233 16.65 8.49 11.67
N LEU A 234 17.12 7.23 11.63
CA LEU A 234 17.90 6.60 12.70
C LEU A 234 17.20 6.69 14.06
N GLN A 235 15.87 6.63 14.06
CA GLN A 235 15.06 6.65 15.26
C GLN A 235 15.01 5.26 15.88
N SER A 236 15.21 5.20 17.19
CA SER A 236 15.00 4.00 17.97
C SER A 236 13.51 3.73 18.20
N LEU A 237 13.12 2.46 18.30
CA LEU A 237 11.76 2.05 18.65
C LEU A 237 11.73 1.30 20.00
N PRO A 238 11.62 2.01 21.15
CA PRO A 238 11.74 1.38 22.48
C PRO A 238 10.67 0.32 22.76
N HIS A 239 9.46 0.52 22.25
CA HIS A 239 8.37 -0.44 22.34
C HIS A 239 7.51 -0.39 21.08
N VAL A 240 7.38 -1.54 20.42
CA VAL A 240 6.50 -1.74 19.27
C VAL A 240 5.35 -2.65 19.63
N ILE A 241 4.13 -2.30 19.20
CA ILE A 241 2.98 -3.22 19.22
C ILE A 241 2.53 -3.46 17.78
N SER A 242 2.55 -4.72 17.36
CA SER A 242 2.17 -5.13 16.01
C SER A 242 0.65 -5.11 15.83
N VAL A 243 0.19 -4.55 14.71
CA VAL A 243 -1.21 -4.62 14.25
C VAL A 243 -1.41 -5.76 13.25
N SER A 244 -0.38 -6.07 12.45
CA SER A 244 -0.49 -7.04 11.34
C SER A 244 -0.80 -8.48 11.78
N GLY A 245 -0.45 -8.83 13.02
CA GLY A 245 -0.74 -10.15 13.60
C GLY A 245 -2.15 -10.29 14.19
N VAL A 246 -2.95 -9.23 14.17
CA VAL A 246 -4.28 -9.18 14.80
C VAL A 246 -5.36 -9.64 13.82
N HIS A 247 -5.82 -10.88 13.99
CA HIS A 247 -6.60 -11.57 12.95
C HIS A 247 -7.99 -10.98 12.70
N ASP A 248 -8.65 -10.48 13.74
CA ASP A 248 -9.97 -9.85 13.66
C ASP A 248 -9.93 -8.44 13.09
N LEU A 249 -8.74 -7.81 13.01
CA LEU A 249 -8.52 -6.54 12.31
C LEU A 249 -8.09 -6.72 10.85
N ARG A 250 -7.85 -7.96 10.39
CA ARG A 250 -7.53 -8.28 9.00
C ARG A 250 -8.75 -8.85 8.29
N LYS A 251 -9.83 -8.07 8.27
CA LYS A 251 -11.11 -8.43 7.66
C LYS A 251 -11.64 -7.32 6.77
N ILE A 252 -12.26 -7.73 5.68
CA ILE A 252 -13.07 -6.89 4.81
C ILE A 252 -14.50 -7.42 4.90
N ASP A 253 -15.45 -6.58 5.33
CA ASP A 253 -16.85 -6.97 5.45
C ASP A 253 -17.73 -6.07 4.56
N HIS A 254 -18.61 -6.69 3.78
CA HIS A 254 -19.68 -5.98 3.07
C HIS A 254 -20.87 -5.82 4.01
N ARG A 255 -21.05 -4.63 4.58
CA ARG A 255 -22.11 -4.32 5.54
C ARG A 255 -23.25 -3.56 4.85
N PRO A 256 -24.48 -3.56 5.37
CA PRO A 256 -25.60 -2.83 4.77
C PRO A 256 -25.30 -1.35 4.49
N GLU A 257 -24.52 -0.71 5.37
CA GLU A 257 -24.16 0.71 5.28
C GLU A 257 -22.92 1.01 4.42
N GLY A 258 -22.13 0.00 4.04
CA GLY A 258 -20.92 0.19 3.23
C GLY A 258 -19.86 -0.91 3.41
N LEU A 259 -18.71 -0.70 2.77
CA LEU A 259 -17.55 -1.58 2.86
C LEU A 259 -16.72 -1.27 4.11
N TRP A 260 -16.61 -2.24 5.01
CA TRP A 260 -15.72 -2.19 6.16
C TRP A 260 -14.34 -2.74 5.81
N ILE A 261 -13.29 -2.01 6.17
CA ILE A 261 -11.89 -2.43 6.03
C ILE A 261 -11.21 -2.30 7.39
N GLY A 262 -10.80 -3.44 7.97
CA GLY A 262 -10.09 -3.49 9.23
C GLY A 262 -8.66 -2.94 9.16
N ALA A 263 -8.11 -2.53 10.31
CA ALA A 263 -6.83 -1.82 10.35
C ALA A 263 -5.60 -2.65 9.91
N GLY A 264 -5.70 -3.97 9.95
CA GLY A 264 -4.67 -4.90 9.52
C GLY A 264 -4.70 -5.25 8.04
N VAL A 265 -5.66 -4.74 7.25
CA VAL A 265 -5.85 -5.11 5.84
C VAL A 265 -4.85 -4.35 4.93
N PRO A 266 -3.95 -5.06 4.22
CA PRO A 266 -3.06 -4.46 3.22
C PRO A 266 -3.80 -3.88 2.02
N TYR A 267 -3.20 -2.91 1.34
CA TYR A 267 -3.79 -2.33 0.14
C TYR A 267 -4.07 -3.37 -0.95
N THR A 268 -3.19 -4.35 -1.15
CA THR A 268 -3.41 -5.38 -2.19
C THR A 268 -4.62 -6.27 -1.94
N GLU A 269 -5.05 -6.44 -0.70
CA GLU A 269 -6.27 -7.17 -0.35
C GLU A 269 -7.52 -6.32 -0.52
N ALA A 270 -7.49 -5.05 -0.10
CA ALA A 270 -8.64 -4.15 -0.19
C ALA A 270 -8.88 -3.58 -1.59
N GLN A 271 -7.90 -3.68 -2.48
CA GLN A 271 -7.89 -2.96 -3.75
C GLN A 271 -9.10 -3.28 -4.64
N GLN A 272 -9.45 -4.56 -4.78
CA GLN A 272 -10.55 -4.96 -5.67
C GLN A 272 -11.90 -4.46 -5.17
N ASP A 273 -12.18 -4.61 -3.86
CA ASP A 273 -13.44 -4.12 -3.27
C ASP A 273 -13.54 -2.59 -3.38
N ILE A 274 -12.44 -1.87 -3.15
CA ILE A 274 -12.41 -0.41 -3.32
C ILE A 274 -12.64 -0.02 -4.78
N ALA A 275 -12.01 -0.71 -5.73
CA ALA A 275 -12.17 -0.45 -7.16
C ALA A 275 -13.59 -0.74 -7.65
N THR A 276 -14.27 -1.74 -7.09
CA THR A 276 -15.67 -2.03 -7.39
C THR A 276 -16.59 -0.89 -6.95
N LEU A 277 -16.32 -0.24 -5.83
CA LEU A 277 -17.10 0.94 -5.39
C LEU A 277 -16.71 2.21 -6.13
N PHE A 278 -15.42 2.42 -6.32
CA PHE A 278 -14.83 3.63 -6.87
C PHE A 278 -13.68 3.27 -7.81
N PRO A 279 -13.94 3.05 -9.12
CA PRO A 279 -12.93 2.59 -10.07
C PRO A 279 -11.65 3.44 -10.10
N ASP A 280 -11.79 4.76 -10.07
CA ASP A 280 -10.66 5.69 -10.03
C ASP A 280 -9.83 5.59 -8.74
N ALA A 281 -10.46 5.22 -7.61
CA ALA A 281 -9.71 4.95 -6.38
C ALA A 281 -8.85 3.68 -6.55
N GLY A 282 -9.36 2.67 -7.26
CA GLY A 282 -8.58 1.51 -7.68
C GLY A 282 -7.35 1.88 -8.51
N GLU A 283 -7.53 2.73 -9.53
CA GLU A 283 -6.42 3.26 -10.38
C GLU A 283 -5.35 3.95 -9.52
N VAL A 284 -5.76 4.83 -8.60
CA VAL A 284 -4.82 5.53 -7.71
C VAL A 284 -4.10 4.54 -6.80
N ILE A 285 -4.81 3.56 -6.22
CA ILE A 285 -4.22 2.55 -5.35
C ILE A 285 -3.17 1.71 -6.09
N HIS A 286 -3.37 1.37 -7.37
CA HIS A 286 -2.34 0.70 -8.18
C HIS A 286 -1.01 1.48 -8.23
N ARG A 287 -1.06 2.81 -8.03
CA ARG A 287 0.09 3.72 -8.08
C ARG A 287 0.59 4.14 -6.70
N ILE A 288 0.06 3.59 -5.61
CA ILE A 288 0.57 3.82 -4.25
C ILE A 288 1.81 2.97 -4.03
N GLY A 289 2.99 3.59 -4.04
CA GLY A 289 4.26 2.89 -3.87
C GLY A 289 4.45 1.76 -4.87
N SER A 290 5.22 0.75 -4.47
CA SER A 290 5.41 -0.50 -5.21
C SER A 290 4.37 -1.56 -4.82
N THR A 291 4.25 -2.62 -5.61
CA THR A 291 3.49 -3.82 -5.22
C THR A 291 3.99 -4.39 -3.88
N GLN A 292 5.30 -4.35 -3.64
CA GLN A 292 5.92 -4.77 -2.39
C GLN A 292 5.48 -3.90 -1.20
N VAL A 293 5.41 -2.58 -1.39
CA VAL A 293 4.87 -1.66 -0.39
C VAL A 293 3.40 -1.94 -0.14
N ARG A 294 2.57 -2.17 -1.17
CA ARG A 294 1.14 -2.45 -1.00
C ARG A 294 0.84 -3.82 -0.37
N ASN A 295 1.73 -4.78 -0.54
CA ASN A 295 1.62 -6.11 0.09
C ASN A 295 1.76 -6.06 1.62
N ALA A 296 2.43 -5.04 2.14
CA ALA A 296 2.64 -4.83 3.57
C ALA A 296 1.82 -3.66 4.13
N GLY A 297 1.83 -2.51 3.44
CA GLY A 297 1.17 -1.28 3.85
C GLY A 297 -0.35 -1.42 3.89
N THR A 298 -0.95 -1.03 5.01
CA THR A 298 -2.40 -1.15 5.24
C THR A 298 -3.14 0.14 4.93
N VAL A 299 -4.42 0.02 4.55
CA VAL A 299 -5.31 1.16 4.27
C VAL A 299 -5.37 2.09 5.48
N CYS A 300 -5.63 1.52 6.67
CA CYS A 300 -5.68 2.30 7.91
C CYS A 300 -4.30 2.76 8.39
N GLY A 301 -3.22 2.07 8.04
CA GLY A 301 -1.86 2.54 8.33
C GLY A 301 -1.53 3.83 7.57
N ASN A 302 -1.97 3.94 6.31
CA ASN A 302 -1.84 5.16 5.52
C ASN A 302 -2.64 6.33 6.10
N ILE A 303 -3.86 6.06 6.58
CA ILE A 303 -4.68 7.04 7.31
C ILE A 303 -4.01 7.43 8.62
N GLY A 304 -3.55 6.46 9.40
CA GLY A 304 -2.93 6.65 10.71
C GLY A 304 -1.65 7.48 10.66
N ASN A 305 -0.87 7.35 9.58
CA ASN A 305 0.30 8.21 9.31
C ASN A 305 -0.11 9.68 9.17
N GLY A 306 -1.22 9.95 8.47
CA GLY A 306 -1.74 11.30 8.26
C GLY A 306 -0.79 12.21 7.49
N SER A 307 -0.03 11.64 6.56
CA SER A 307 0.83 12.40 5.66
C SER A 307 0.01 13.37 4.80
N PRO A 308 0.45 14.64 4.61
CA PRO A 308 -0.28 15.60 3.79
C PRO A 308 -0.33 15.22 2.30
N ILE A 309 0.60 14.37 1.85
CA ILE A 309 0.67 13.84 0.48
C ILE A 309 0.23 12.37 0.40
N GLY A 310 -0.42 11.86 1.45
CA GLY A 310 -0.97 10.51 1.44
C GLY A 310 -2.09 10.38 0.41
N ASP A 311 -2.01 9.35 -0.43
CA ASP A 311 -2.97 9.14 -1.51
C ASP A 311 -4.31 8.55 -1.04
N GLY A 312 -4.32 7.78 0.06
CA GLY A 312 -5.54 7.17 0.59
C GLY A 312 -6.55 8.19 1.16
N PRO A 313 -6.14 9.06 2.10
CA PRO A 313 -7.06 9.97 2.78
C PRO A 313 -7.96 10.81 1.88
N PRO A 314 -7.50 11.47 0.80
CA PRO A 314 -8.39 12.30 0.00
C PRO A 314 -9.44 11.46 -0.75
N LEU A 315 -9.11 10.25 -1.19
CA LEU A 315 -10.07 9.32 -1.82
C LEU A 315 -11.22 9.01 -0.86
N PHE A 316 -10.86 8.56 0.34
CA PHE A 316 -11.84 8.15 1.34
C PHE A 316 -12.57 9.33 1.99
N ILE A 317 -11.92 10.50 2.06
CA ILE A 317 -12.61 11.74 2.41
C ILE A 317 -13.66 11.98 1.35
N ALA A 318 -13.36 12.06 0.05
CA ALA A 318 -14.36 12.32 -0.99
C ALA A 318 -15.50 11.28 -0.99
N ALA A 319 -15.20 10.01 -0.72
CA ALA A 319 -16.19 8.93 -0.59
C ALA A 319 -17.08 9.01 0.66
N GLY A 320 -16.85 9.97 1.57
CA GLY A 320 -17.66 10.12 2.79
C GLY A 320 -17.35 9.11 3.88
N ALA A 321 -16.13 8.56 3.90
CA ALA A 321 -15.78 7.48 4.81
C ALA A 321 -15.77 7.90 6.30
N ILE A 322 -16.14 6.94 7.14
CA ILE A 322 -16.19 7.08 8.60
C ILE A 322 -15.07 6.24 9.22
N LEU A 323 -14.26 6.89 10.06
CA LEU A 323 -13.17 6.24 10.78
C LEU A 323 -13.65 5.72 12.12
N HIS A 324 -13.26 4.49 12.48
CA HIS A 324 -13.59 3.86 13.76
C HIS A 324 -12.33 3.73 14.61
N LEU A 325 -12.39 4.27 15.82
CA LEU A 325 -11.31 4.30 16.80
C LEU A 325 -11.70 3.50 18.04
N ARG A 326 -10.72 2.81 18.63
CA ARG A 326 -10.89 2.00 19.84
C ARG A 326 -9.84 2.36 20.90
N HIS A 327 -10.29 2.49 22.15
CA HIS A 327 -9.48 2.70 23.34
C HIS A 327 -9.98 1.80 24.48
N GLY A 328 -9.25 0.71 24.77
CA GLY A 328 -9.74 -0.34 25.65
C GLY A 328 -11.08 -0.89 25.16
N GLU A 329 -12.11 -0.84 26.02
CA GLU A 329 -13.48 -1.25 25.69
C GLU A 329 -14.29 -0.16 24.97
N THR A 330 -13.81 1.09 25.00
CA THR A 330 -14.54 2.22 24.41
C THR A 330 -14.26 2.33 22.92
N ARG A 331 -15.32 2.59 22.15
CA ARG A 331 -15.25 2.81 20.69
C ARG A 331 -15.88 4.16 20.36
N ARG A 332 -15.32 4.84 19.37
CA ARG A 332 -15.91 6.06 18.81
C ARG A 332 -15.72 6.10 17.30
N THR A 333 -16.53 6.91 16.64
CA THR A 333 -16.46 7.15 15.21
C THR A 333 -16.35 8.65 14.92
N LEU A 334 -15.82 8.98 13.75
CA LEU A 334 -15.81 10.33 13.22
C LEU A 334 -15.71 10.31 11.69
N PRO A 335 -16.24 11.34 11.00
CA PRO A 335 -15.92 11.55 9.58
C PRO A 335 -14.41 11.65 9.38
N LEU A 336 -13.87 10.98 8.36
CA LEU A 336 -12.43 10.87 8.16
C LEU A 336 -11.72 12.23 8.08
N GLU A 337 -12.33 13.25 7.49
CA GLU A 337 -11.74 14.58 7.41
C GLU A 337 -11.53 15.26 8.77
N LYS A 338 -12.26 14.83 9.81
CA LYS A 338 -12.10 15.37 11.17
C LYS A 338 -10.93 14.74 11.91
N TYR A 339 -10.40 13.62 11.41
CA TYR A 339 -9.26 12.93 12.00
C TYR A 339 -7.96 13.74 11.86
N PHE A 340 -7.79 14.49 10.76
CA PHE A 340 -6.58 15.28 10.55
C PHE A 340 -6.76 16.70 11.11
N ARG A 341 -5.93 17.08 12.10
CA ARG A 341 -6.05 18.36 12.83
C ARG A 341 -5.04 19.38 12.35
N ALA A 342 -3.79 18.97 12.24
CA ALA A 342 -2.68 19.76 11.74
C ALA A 342 -1.57 18.84 11.21
N TYR A 343 -0.49 19.41 10.68
CA TYR A 343 0.66 18.63 10.23
C TYR A 343 1.18 17.70 11.34
N GLY A 344 1.17 16.40 11.09
CA GLY A 344 1.60 15.38 12.05
C GLY A 344 0.71 15.26 13.31
N GLN A 345 -0.49 15.86 13.31
CA GLN A 345 -1.41 15.83 14.45
C GLN A 345 -2.77 15.29 14.01
N GLN A 346 -3.18 14.17 14.60
CA GLN A 346 -4.46 13.54 14.35
C GLN A 346 -5.32 13.50 15.63
N ASP A 347 -6.64 13.44 15.47
CA ASP A 347 -7.60 13.22 16.56
C ASP A 347 -7.57 11.75 16.99
N ARG A 348 -6.46 11.37 17.63
CA ARG A 348 -6.23 10.05 18.24
C ARG A 348 -5.73 10.25 19.66
N LYS A 349 -6.48 9.74 20.64
CA LYS A 349 -6.07 9.80 22.05
C LYS A 349 -4.87 8.87 22.30
N LYS A 350 -4.06 9.15 23.31
CA LYS A 350 -3.02 8.20 23.75
C LYS A 350 -3.67 6.86 24.13
N GLY A 351 -3.08 5.75 23.68
CA GLY A 351 -3.66 4.40 23.86
C GLY A 351 -4.88 4.09 22.97
N GLU A 352 -5.30 4.99 22.07
CA GLU A 352 -6.37 4.77 21.09
C GLU A 352 -5.80 4.39 19.72
N PHE A 353 -6.40 3.40 19.06
CA PHE A 353 -5.97 2.94 17.74
C PHE A 353 -7.13 2.96 16.74
N ILE A 354 -6.79 2.94 15.45
CA ILE A 354 -7.77 2.77 14.37
C ILE A 354 -8.17 1.31 14.34
N GLU A 355 -9.46 1.02 14.54
CA GLU A 355 -10.02 -0.33 14.43
C GLU A 355 -10.34 -0.66 12.95
N GLY A 356 -10.82 0.33 12.21
CA GLY A 356 -11.09 0.21 10.78
C GLY A 356 -11.69 1.47 10.18
N ILE A 357 -12.05 1.37 8.91
CA ILE A 357 -12.74 2.40 8.15
C ILE A 357 -13.98 1.80 7.49
N LEU A 358 -15.08 2.56 7.50
CA LEU A 358 -16.28 2.27 6.76
C LEU A 358 -16.37 3.21 5.56
N ILE A 359 -16.41 2.66 4.35
CA ILE A 359 -16.61 3.40 3.10
C ILE A 359 -18.07 3.19 2.66
N PRO A 360 -18.91 4.23 2.66
CA PRO A 360 -20.30 4.12 2.25
C PRO A 360 -20.45 3.66 0.80
N TYR A 361 -21.53 2.92 0.51
CA TYR A 361 -21.88 2.63 -0.87
C TYR A 361 -22.24 3.90 -1.65
N PRO A 362 -21.75 4.06 -2.90
CA PRO A 362 -22.05 5.24 -3.69
C PRO A 362 -23.56 5.32 -4.00
N ALA A 363 -24.15 6.50 -3.81
CA ALA A 363 -25.52 6.75 -4.25
C ALA A 363 -25.62 6.64 -5.78
N PRO A 364 -26.77 6.22 -6.35
CA PRO A 364 -26.90 6.01 -7.80
C PRO A 364 -26.56 7.23 -8.67
N ALA A 365 -26.78 8.45 -8.17
CA ALA A 365 -26.50 9.69 -8.88
C ALA A 365 -25.09 10.27 -8.60
N LEU A 366 -24.25 9.52 -7.87
CA LEU A 366 -22.91 9.96 -7.51
C LEU A 366 -21.95 9.78 -8.69
N GLN A 367 -21.37 10.88 -9.12
CA GLN A 367 -20.25 10.91 -10.06
C GLN A 367 -18.96 11.06 -9.26
N TYR A 368 -18.20 9.97 -9.14
CA TYR A 368 -16.90 9.97 -8.45
C TYR A 368 -15.75 9.99 -9.45
N ARG A 369 -14.78 10.88 -9.23
CA ARG A 369 -13.54 10.96 -9.99
C ARG A 369 -12.33 11.17 -9.09
N ALA A 370 -11.21 10.51 -9.40
CA ALA A 370 -9.95 10.75 -8.71
C ALA A 370 -8.76 10.80 -9.66
N TYR A 371 -7.80 11.67 -9.34
CA TYR A 371 -6.63 11.92 -10.17
C TYR A 371 -5.37 12.08 -9.32
N LYS A 372 -4.33 11.32 -9.69
CA LYS A 372 -2.98 11.44 -9.12
C LYS A 372 -2.03 12.05 -10.14
N VAL A 373 -1.39 13.15 -9.74
CA VAL A 373 -0.32 13.82 -10.50
C VAL A 373 0.99 13.74 -9.73
N SER A 374 2.00 13.19 -10.38
CA SER A 374 3.36 12.95 -9.87
C SER A 374 4.37 13.12 -11.02
N LYS A 375 5.68 13.16 -10.73
CA LYS A 375 6.70 13.32 -11.77
C LYS A 375 6.91 12.05 -12.58
N ARG A 376 6.82 10.90 -11.91
CA ARG A 376 6.78 9.57 -12.53
C ARG A 376 5.40 8.95 -12.31
N PHE A 377 4.93 8.18 -13.30
CA PHE A 377 3.58 7.59 -13.26
C PHE A 377 3.43 6.61 -12.08
N ASP A 378 4.39 5.70 -11.94
CA ASP A 378 4.49 4.71 -10.87
C ASP A 378 5.53 5.09 -9.81
N GLN A 379 5.38 4.52 -8.61
CA GLN A 379 6.33 4.65 -7.51
C GLN A 379 6.77 6.09 -7.22
N ASP A 380 5.84 7.03 -7.21
CA ASP A 380 6.18 8.42 -6.92
C ASP A 380 5.18 9.04 -5.95
N ILE A 381 5.71 9.96 -5.15
CA ILE A 381 4.93 10.74 -4.21
C ILE A 381 4.13 11.77 -5.00
N SER A 382 2.84 11.87 -4.68
CA SER A 382 1.96 12.83 -5.33
C SER A 382 2.46 14.27 -5.18
N ALA A 383 2.54 14.98 -6.29
CA ALA A 383 2.59 16.44 -6.30
C ALA A 383 1.22 17.00 -5.86
N ILE A 384 0.15 16.37 -6.35
CA ILE A 384 -1.23 16.63 -5.96
C ILE A 384 -2.09 15.39 -6.24
N LEU A 385 -3.00 15.10 -5.32
CA LEU A 385 -4.10 14.15 -5.53
C LEU A 385 -5.41 14.92 -5.36
N GLY A 386 -6.32 14.82 -6.33
CA GLY A 386 -7.67 15.36 -6.23
C GLY A 386 -8.72 14.27 -6.36
N ALA A 387 -9.69 14.24 -5.44
CA ALA A 387 -10.85 13.36 -5.48
C ALA A 387 -12.14 14.19 -5.42
N PHE A 388 -13.09 13.88 -6.30
CA PHE A 388 -14.27 14.65 -6.59
C PHE A 388 -15.48 13.72 -6.53
N ALA A 389 -16.43 14.01 -5.65
CA ALA A 389 -17.68 13.27 -5.53
C ALA A 389 -18.84 14.27 -5.69
N LEU A 390 -19.52 14.21 -6.84
CA LEU A 390 -20.59 15.13 -7.19
C LEU A 390 -21.91 14.36 -7.35
N THR A 391 -22.96 14.78 -6.65
CA THR A 391 -24.30 14.24 -6.87
C THR A 391 -25.03 15.15 -7.85
N VAL A 392 -25.13 14.74 -9.11
CA VAL A 392 -25.76 15.54 -10.17
C VAL A 392 -27.14 14.98 -10.49
N THR A 393 -28.17 15.81 -10.37
CA THR A 393 -29.55 15.41 -10.66
C THR A 393 -29.76 15.26 -12.16
N GLN A 394 -30.90 14.65 -12.55
CA GLN A 394 -31.29 14.54 -13.96
C GLN A 394 -31.43 15.89 -14.68
N THR A 395 -31.70 16.98 -13.94
CA THR A 395 -31.77 18.34 -14.49
C THR A 395 -30.41 19.02 -14.61
N GLY A 396 -29.31 18.30 -14.31
CA GLY A 396 -27.95 18.83 -14.29
C GLY A 396 -27.62 19.65 -13.05
N LEU A 397 -28.47 19.68 -12.02
CA LEU A 397 -28.20 20.42 -10.78
C LEU A 397 -27.25 19.63 -9.89
N ILE A 398 -26.24 20.28 -9.32
CA ILE A 398 -25.34 19.68 -8.33
C ILE A 398 -26.03 19.74 -6.97
N ALA A 399 -26.59 18.62 -6.52
CA ALA A 399 -27.29 18.51 -5.25
C ALA A 399 -26.32 18.46 -4.05
N ASP A 400 -25.17 17.80 -4.24
CA ASP A 400 -24.11 17.70 -3.24
C ASP A 400 -22.74 17.64 -3.92
N ALA A 401 -21.72 18.17 -3.25
CA ALA A 401 -20.34 18.15 -3.71
C ALA A 401 -19.39 17.92 -2.54
N ARG A 402 -18.52 16.92 -2.69
CA ARG A 402 -17.48 16.59 -1.74
C ARG A 402 -16.16 16.41 -2.47
N ILE A 403 -15.25 17.35 -2.26
CA ILE A 403 -14.01 17.48 -3.04
C ILE A 403 -12.85 17.54 -2.07
N ALA A 404 -11.88 16.63 -2.19
CA ALA A 404 -10.76 16.51 -1.28
C ALA A 404 -9.43 16.44 -2.02
N PHE A 405 -8.41 17.04 -1.40
CA PHE A 405 -7.07 17.07 -1.95
C PHE A 405 -6.01 16.57 -0.97
N GLY A 406 -4.99 15.91 -1.54
CA GLY A 406 -3.69 15.66 -0.94
C GLY A 406 -2.63 16.54 -1.62
N GLY A 407 -1.61 16.96 -0.86
CA GLY A 407 -0.52 17.83 -1.33
C GLY A 407 -0.87 19.31 -1.43
N MET A 408 -2.11 19.70 -1.13
CA MET A 408 -2.58 21.09 -1.21
C MET A 408 -2.53 21.86 0.12
N ALA A 409 -2.37 21.15 1.24
CA ALA A 409 -2.31 21.74 2.58
C ALA A 409 -1.42 20.90 3.51
N ALA A 410 -1.29 21.35 4.76
CA ALA A 410 -0.61 20.64 5.83
C ALA A 410 -1.29 19.31 6.24
N ILE A 411 -2.50 19.04 5.74
CA ILE A 411 -3.28 17.82 5.96
C ILE A 411 -4.07 17.50 4.68
N PRO A 412 -4.53 16.25 4.49
CA PRO A 412 -5.60 15.96 3.53
C PRO A 412 -6.85 16.78 3.91
N LYS A 413 -7.40 17.54 2.95
CA LYS A 413 -8.40 18.56 3.25
C LYS A 413 -9.46 18.68 2.15
N ARG A 414 -10.69 19.00 2.55
CA ARG A 414 -11.78 19.36 1.65
C ARG A 414 -11.63 20.77 1.07
N ALA A 415 -12.12 20.96 -0.15
CA ALA A 415 -12.16 22.23 -0.87
C ALA A 415 -13.53 22.93 -0.64
N SER A 416 -13.79 23.38 0.59
CA SER A 416 -15.11 23.88 1.01
C SER A 416 -15.64 25.08 0.22
N ALA A 417 -14.75 26.00 -0.21
CA ALA A 417 -15.17 27.14 -1.03
C ALA A 417 -15.56 26.68 -2.44
N THR A 418 -14.80 25.72 -3.00
CA THR A 418 -15.11 25.06 -4.26
C THR A 418 -16.45 24.32 -4.18
N GLU A 419 -16.67 23.54 -3.14
CA GLU A 419 -17.93 22.83 -2.91
C GLU A 419 -19.11 23.80 -2.85
N ALA A 420 -18.98 24.91 -2.11
CA ALA A 420 -20.03 25.94 -2.00
C ALA A 420 -20.30 26.66 -3.33
N ALA A 421 -19.30 26.81 -4.19
CA ALA A 421 -19.48 27.39 -5.53
C ALA A 421 -20.26 26.47 -6.48
N LEU A 422 -20.29 25.16 -6.20
CA LEU A 422 -20.94 24.14 -7.04
C LEU A 422 -22.35 23.79 -6.57
N VAL A 423 -22.56 23.61 -5.26
CA VAL A 423 -23.84 23.14 -4.73
C VAL A 423 -24.98 24.10 -5.10
N GLY A 424 -26.07 23.54 -5.62
CA GLY A 424 -27.23 24.28 -6.08
C GLY A 424 -27.04 24.99 -7.43
N LYS A 425 -25.95 24.73 -8.16
CA LYS A 425 -25.72 25.22 -9.53
C LYS A 425 -25.95 24.13 -10.56
N ILE A 426 -26.25 24.53 -11.80
CA ILE A 426 -26.24 23.61 -12.94
C ILE A 426 -24.77 23.30 -13.28
N TRP A 427 -24.46 22.03 -13.56
CA TRP A 427 -23.11 21.59 -13.90
C TRP A 427 -22.74 21.99 -15.33
N ASP A 428 -22.48 23.28 -15.52
CA ASP A 428 -22.13 23.93 -16.79
C ASP A 428 -20.79 24.71 -16.70
N GLU A 429 -20.39 25.36 -17.79
CA GLU A 429 -19.15 26.14 -17.85
C GLU A 429 -19.10 27.30 -16.84
N ARG A 430 -20.26 27.86 -16.45
CA ARG A 430 -20.31 28.95 -15.46
C ARG A 430 -20.00 28.41 -14.07
N ALA A 431 -20.60 27.27 -13.69
CA ALA A 431 -20.29 26.60 -12.44
C ALA A 431 -18.82 26.15 -12.39
N LEU A 432 -18.29 25.60 -13.49
CA LEU A 432 -16.88 25.25 -13.59
C LEU A 432 -15.98 26.47 -13.38
N SER A 433 -16.24 27.60 -14.05
CA SER A 433 -15.44 28.81 -13.90
C SER A 433 -15.44 29.29 -12.45
N ALA A 434 -16.61 29.38 -11.81
CA ALA A 434 -16.73 29.80 -10.43
C ALA A 434 -15.98 28.86 -9.46
N ALA A 435 -16.05 27.54 -9.68
CA ALA A 435 -15.32 26.56 -8.88
C ALA A 435 -13.80 26.64 -9.07
N ARG A 436 -13.33 26.93 -10.29
CA ARG A 436 -11.89 27.13 -10.59
C ARG A 436 -11.33 28.38 -9.95
N ASP A 437 -12.14 29.41 -9.76
CA ASP A 437 -11.75 30.60 -9.00
C ASP A 437 -11.75 30.31 -7.50
N ALA A 438 -12.80 29.62 -7.01
CA ALA A 438 -12.94 29.29 -5.60
C ALA A 438 -11.81 28.40 -5.06
N ILE A 439 -11.35 27.41 -5.84
CA ILE A 439 -10.28 26.48 -5.42
C ILE A 439 -8.96 27.20 -5.15
N GLN A 440 -8.76 28.39 -5.74
CA GLN A 440 -7.57 29.21 -5.51
C GLN A 440 -7.50 29.78 -4.08
N THR A 441 -8.61 29.73 -3.34
CA THR A 441 -8.74 30.25 -1.97
C THR A 441 -8.83 29.16 -0.91
N ASP A 442 -9.14 27.91 -1.30
CA ASP A 442 -9.27 26.78 -0.37
C ASP A 442 -7.93 26.37 0.27
N PHE A 443 -6.82 26.68 -0.39
CA PHE A 443 -5.51 26.11 -0.12
C PHE A 443 -4.38 27.15 -0.24
N ALA A 444 -3.31 26.91 0.54
CA ALA A 444 -2.04 27.62 0.44
C ALA A 444 -0.90 26.57 0.42
N PRO A 445 -0.68 25.89 -0.72
CA PRO A 445 0.29 24.81 -0.80
C PRO A 445 1.73 25.30 -0.68
N LEU A 446 2.61 24.48 -0.11
CA LEU A 446 4.05 24.78 -0.08
C LEU A 446 4.71 24.44 -1.42
N SER A 447 5.72 25.22 -1.80
CA SER A 447 6.65 24.83 -2.86
C SER A 447 7.69 23.87 -2.30
N ASP A 448 7.90 22.74 -2.96
CA ASP A 448 8.98 21.80 -2.62
C ASP A 448 9.40 20.96 -3.84
N MET A 449 10.26 19.97 -3.62
CA MET A 449 10.80 19.09 -4.67
C MET A 449 9.74 18.37 -5.52
N ARG A 450 8.50 18.19 -5.03
CA ARG A 450 7.40 17.54 -5.76
C ARG A 450 6.67 18.50 -6.69
N GLY A 451 6.68 19.80 -6.41
CA GLY A 451 6.02 20.82 -7.23
C GLY A 451 5.96 22.17 -6.52
N SER A 452 5.94 23.26 -7.30
CA SER A 452 5.76 24.61 -6.78
C SER A 452 4.31 24.88 -6.36
N GLU A 453 4.11 25.88 -5.50
CA GLU A 453 2.78 26.37 -5.11
C GLU A 453 1.93 26.68 -6.36
N TRP A 454 2.47 27.50 -7.26
CA TRP A 454 1.82 27.86 -8.52
C TRP A 454 1.38 26.62 -9.30
N TYR A 455 2.29 25.66 -9.50
CA TYR A 455 1.99 24.45 -10.26
C TYR A 455 0.85 23.66 -9.62
N ARG A 456 0.89 23.46 -8.29
CA ARG A 456 -0.16 22.73 -7.57
C ARG A 456 -1.52 23.41 -7.67
N ARG A 457 -1.57 24.74 -7.51
CA ARG A 457 -2.81 25.54 -7.64
C ARG A 457 -3.39 25.50 -9.04
N THR A 458 -2.53 25.60 -10.05
CA THR A 458 -2.94 25.47 -11.47
C THR A 458 -3.45 24.07 -11.76
N VAL A 459 -2.75 23.03 -11.33
CA VAL A 459 -3.17 21.64 -11.54
C VAL A 459 -4.48 21.35 -10.81
N ALA A 460 -4.68 21.82 -9.58
CA ALA A 460 -5.94 21.65 -8.85
C ALA A 460 -7.15 22.16 -9.64
N ALA A 461 -7.04 23.37 -10.21
CA ALA A 461 -8.09 23.93 -11.07
C ALA A 461 -8.26 23.18 -12.40
N ASN A 462 -7.17 22.65 -12.97
CA ASN A 462 -7.24 21.84 -14.20
C ASN A 462 -7.85 20.46 -13.95
N LEU A 463 -7.67 19.87 -12.77
CA LEU A 463 -8.34 18.64 -12.38
C LEU A 463 -9.87 18.83 -12.27
N LEU A 464 -10.34 20.01 -11.84
CA LEU A 464 -11.77 20.36 -11.93
C LEU A 464 -12.25 20.41 -13.39
N THR A 465 -11.48 21.04 -14.29
CA THR A 465 -11.81 21.07 -15.73
C THR A 465 -11.89 19.65 -16.30
N ARG A 466 -10.95 18.79 -15.92
CA ARG A 466 -10.96 17.38 -16.33
C ARG A 466 -12.18 16.64 -15.77
N CYS A 467 -12.49 16.81 -14.49
CA CYS A 467 -13.69 16.26 -13.87
C CYS A 467 -14.94 16.69 -14.64
N PHE A 468 -15.07 17.99 -14.94
CA PHE A 468 -16.17 18.52 -15.73
C PHE A 468 -16.28 17.86 -17.11
N ALA A 469 -15.18 17.74 -17.86
CA ALA A 469 -15.17 17.11 -19.18
C ALA A 469 -15.60 15.62 -19.13
N GLU A 470 -15.29 14.91 -18.05
CA GLU A 470 -15.62 13.49 -17.86
C GLU A 470 -17.03 13.25 -17.27
N THR A 471 -17.74 14.30 -16.83
CA THR A 471 -18.97 14.17 -16.03
C THR A 471 -20.13 15.05 -16.46
N SER A 472 -19.86 16.19 -17.11
CA SER A 472 -20.88 16.96 -17.81
C SER A 472 -21.27 16.20 -19.09
N GLY A 473 -22.56 16.20 -19.45
CA GLY A 473 -23.12 15.41 -20.55
C GLY A 473 -22.68 15.84 -21.96
N MET A 474 -21.39 16.11 -22.18
CA MET A 474 -20.81 16.44 -23.48
C MET A 474 -21.03 15.28 -24.46
N THR A 475 -21.42 15.61 -25.69
CA THR A 475 -21.79 14.65 -26.75
C THR A 475 -20.64 13.71 -27.13
N GLN A 476 -19.40 14.08 -26.83
CA GLN A 476 -18.21 13.24 -26.89
C GLN A 476 -17.43 13.42 -25.59
N GLN A 477 -17.22 12.35 -24.84
CA GLN A 477 -16.34 12.37 -23.68
C GLN A 477 -14.89 12.32 -24.17
N PRO A 478 -14.06 13.33 -23.88
CA PRO A 478 -12.67 13.32 -24.30
C PRO A 478 -11.90 12.22 -23.56
N GLU A 479 -10.99 11.55 -24.27
CA GLU A 479 -10.02 10.65 -23.66
C GLU A 479 -9.02 11.50 -22.85
N THR A 480 -9.17 11.45 -21.53
CA THR A 480 -8.42 12.29 -20.60
C THR A 480 -7.50 11.46 -19.70
N ARG A 481 -7.61 10.13 -19.76
CA ARG A 481 -6.91 9.18 -18.90
C ARG A 481 -5.58 8.77 -19.55
N LEU A 482 -4.50 8.91 -18.79
CA LEU A 482 -3.17 8.45 -19.20
C LEU A 482 -2.99 6.95 -18.95
N ALA A 483 -3.71 6.38 -17.97
CA ALA A 483 -3.79 4.94 -17.76
C ALA A 483 -4.55 4.31 -18.95
N GLY A 484 -3.94 3.34 -19.63
CA GLY A 484 -4.51 2.67 -20.81
C GLY A 484 -4.13 3.29 -22.17
N TRP A 485 -3.62 4.52 -22.21
CA TRP A 485 -3.33 5.25 -23.47
C TRP A 485 -2.27 4.58 -24.37
N LYS A 486 -1.43 3.68 -23.82
CA LYS A 486 -0.36 3.01 -24.58
C LYS A 486 -0.82 1.87 -25.48
N GLU A 487 -2.07 1.41 -25.40
CA GLU A 487 -2.56 0.35 -26.29
C GLU A 487 -2.80 0.85 -27.73
N THR A 488 -2.99 2.15 -27.95
CA THR A 488 -3.32 2.72 -29.27
C THR A 488 -2.12 3.37 -29.98
N ALA A 489 -1.10 3.84 -29.27
CA ALA A 489 0.02 4.57 -29.88
C ALA A 489 1.13 3.69 -30.48
N HIS A 490 1.16 2.39 -30.14
CA HIS A 490 2.19 1.44 -30.59
C HIS A 490 1.61 0.08 -31.04
N GLY A 491 0.33 0.05 -31.42
CA GLY A 491 -0.32 -1.09 -32.06
C GLY A 491 0.05 -1.24 -33.53
#